data_AF-A0A8W8M0R9-F1
#
_entry.id   AF-A0A8W8M0R9-F1
#
_cell.length_a   1.000
_cell.length_b   1.000
_cell.length_c   1.000
_cell.angle_alpha   90.00
_cell.angle_beta   90.00
_cell.angle_gamma   90.00
#
_symmetry.space_group_name_H-M   'P 1'
#
loop_
_entity.id
_entity.type
_entity.pdbx_description
1 polymer ?
#
loop_
_entity_poly.entity_id
_entity_poly.type
_entity_poly.pdbx_seq_one_letter_code
_entity_poly.pdbx_strand_id
1 'polypeptide(L)'
;LCDDRWHSVEAKLIGNVVELVVDGGDSQYGSSQNTARNVTTSSALYVGGVPDYAVKQIASFNQMEGTAEGFEGCLRNFKIDSTPVDWFSLLEQENIQRTGCPY
;
A
#
# COMPACT_ATOMS: atom_id res chain seq x y z
N LEU A 1 -7.25 -8.68 11.61
CA LEU A 1 -7.65 -8.09 10.31
C LEU A 1 -7.90 -9.17 9.25
N CYS A 2 -7.26 -10.35 9.31
CA CYS A 2 -7.60 -11.47 8.44
C CYS A 2 -8.85 -12.20 8.94
N ASP A 3 -10.00 -11.52 8.96
CA ASP A 3 -11.29 -12.05 9.44
C ASP A 3 -12.37 -12.08 8.35
N ASP A 4 -11.96 -11.97 7.09
CA ASP A 4 -12.80 -11.92 5.88
C ASP A 4 -13.81 -10.77 5.84
N ARG A 5 -13.60 -9.73 6.65
CA ARG A 5 -14.44 -8.52 6.64
C ARG A 5 -13.70 -7.33 6.04
N TRP A 6 -14.50 -6.38 5.57
CA TRP A 6 -13.98 -5.11 5.07
C TRP A 6 -13.44 -4.26 6.22
N HIS A 7 -12.17 -3.89 6.11
CA HIS A 7 -11.52 -2.92 6.97
C HIS A 7 -11.17 -1.65 6.18
N SER A 8 -11.27 -0.48 6.82
CA SER A 8 -10.81 0.78 6.23
C SER A 8 -9.43 1.13 6.75
N VAL A 9 -8.51 1.50 5.86
CA VAL A 9 -7.15 1.89 6.22
C VAL A 9 -6.84 3.25 5.62
N GLU A 10 -6.38 4.17 6.45
CA GLU A 10 -5.94 5.50 6.05
C GLU A 10 -4.50 5.72 6.53
N ALA A 11 -3.61 6.04 5.60
CA ALA A 11 -2.21 6.35 5.90
C ALA A 11 -1.88 7.75 5.41
N LYS A 12 -1.27 8.57 6.27
CA LYS A 12 -0.92 9.96 5.97
C LYS A 12 0.52 10.24 6.36
N LEU A 13 1.28 10.81 5.44
CA LEU A 13 2.64 11.27 5.71
C LEU A 13 2.64 12.78 5.97
N ILE A 14 3.13 13.20 7.13
CA ILE A 14 3.26 14.60 7.53
C ILE A 14 4.72 14.84 7.92
N GLY A 15 5.50 15.43 7.00
CA GLY A 15 6.94 15.56 7.18
C GLY A 15 7.61 14.18 7.21
N ASN A 16 8.22 13.82 8.33
CA ASN A 16 8.84 12.50 8.55
C ASN A 16 8.01 11.55 9.43
N VAL A 17 6.76 11.93 9.75
CA VAL A 17 5.84 11.15 10.58
C VAL A 17 4.74 10.56 9.70
N VAL A 18 4.51 9.26 9.86
CA VAL A 18 3.38 8.53 9.28
C VAL A 18 2.32 8.37 10.35
N GLU A 19 1.11 8.81 10.06
CA GLU A 19 -0.11 8.52 10.80
C GLU A 19 -0.87 7.39 10.10
N LEU A 20 -1.33 6.40 10.87
CA LEU A 20 -2.11 5.26 10.40
C LEU A 20 -3.39 5.15 11.21
N VAL A 21 -4.52 5.06 10.53
CA VAL A 21 -5.85 4.84 11.12
C VAL A 21 -6.47 3.60 10.50
N VAL A 22 -6.97 2.70 11.35
CA VAL A 22 -7.70 1.49 10.93
C VAL A 22 -9.10 1.55 11.51
N ASP A 23 -10.10 1.32 10.66
CA ASP A 23 -11.54 1.32 11.01
C ASP A 23 -12.03 2.59 11.74
N GLY A 24 -11.40 3.73 11.49
CA GLY A 24 -11.70 5.00 12.16
C GLY A 24 -11.36 5.02 13.66
N GLY A 25 -10.55 4.08 14.13
CA GLY A 25 -10.07 4.02 15.51
C GLY A 25 -8.96 5.03 15.81
N ASP A 26 -8.24 4.79 16.89
CA ASP A 26 -7.17 5.70 17.34
C ASP A 26 -5.96 5.71 16.39
N SER A 27 -5.49 6.91 16.05
CA SER A 27 -4.30 7.11 15.23
C SER A 27 -3.06 6.46 15.86
N GLN A 28 -2.35 5.68 15.04
CA GLN A 28 -1.02 5.17 15.35
C GLN A 28 0.03 5.98 14.59
N TYR A 29 1.18 6.23 15.22
CA TYR A 29 2.23 7.05 14.63
C TYR A 29 3.55 6.29 14.52
N GLY A 30 4.20 6.41 13.37
CA GLY A 30 5.56 5.97 13.13
C GLY A 30 6.39 7.14 12.59
N SER A 31 7.69 7.18 12.89
CA SER A 31 8.58 8.22 12.36
C SER A 31 9.88 7.63 11.87
N SER A 32 10.39 8.16 10.75
CA SER A 32 11.75 7.80 10.31
C SER A 32 12.78 8.76 10.92
N GLN A 33 14.00 8.26 11.15
CA GLN A 33 15.14 9.11 11.50
C GLN A 33 15.59 10.03 10.35
N ASN A 34 15.10 9.76 9.13
CA ASN A 34 15.35 10.62 8.00
C ASN A 34 14.58 11.93 8.19
N THR A 35 15.31 13.04 8.28
CA THR A 35 14.76 14.38 8.47
C THR A 35 14.22 15.01 7.18
N ALA A 36 14.29 14.29 6.06
CA ALA A 36 13.70 14.73 4.81
C ALA A 36 12.20 14.99 5.01
N ARG A 37 11.78 16.25 4.76
CA ARG A 37 10.39 16.69 4.94
C ARG A 37 9.50 16.34 3.75
N ASN A 38 10.11 16.01 2.61
CA ASN A 38 9.44 15.65 1.38
C ASN A 38 9.94 14.27 0.95
N VAL A 39 9.01 13.35 0.70
CA VAL A 39 9.32 12.06 0.10
C VAL A 39 9.02 12.18 -1.39
N THR A 40 10.07 12.32 -2.19
CA THR A 40 9.99 12.23 -3.65
C THR A 40 10.47 10.86 -4.06
N THR A 41 9.59 10.09 -4.70
CA THR A 41 9.95 8.79 -5.29
C THR A 41 9.74 8.85 -6.80
N SER A 42 10.70 8.31 -7.55
CA SER A 42 10.56 8.03 -8.98
C SER A 42 10.16 6.57 -9.25
N SER A 43 9.96 5.77 -8.20
CA SER A 43 9.56 4.38 -8.32
C SER A 43 8.08 4.27 -8.71
N ALA A 44 7.74 3.21 -9.44
CA ALA A 44 6.35 2.88 -9.73
C ALA A 44 5.58 2.55 -8.43
N LEU A 45 4.28 2.82 -8.45
CA LEU A 45 3.36 2.36 -7.41
C LEU A 45 3.01 0.89 -7.67
N TYR A 46 3.24 0.05 -6.67
CA TYR A 46 2.86 -1.34 -6.69
C TYR A 46 1.74 -1.57 -5.67
N VAL A 47 0.71 -2.34 -6.05
CA VAL A 47 -0.43 -2.66 -5.19
C VAL A 47 -0.58 -4.17 -5.12
N GLY A 48 -0.67 -4.70 -3.91
CA GLY A 48 -0.87 -6.12 -3.65
C GLY A 48 0.36 -7.00 -3.87
N GLY A 49 1.49 -6.48 -4.35
CA GLY A 49 2.72 -7.26 -4.48
C GLY A 49 3.78 -6.47 -5.23
N VAL A 50 5.03 -6.89 -5.15
CA VAL A 50 6.16 -6.27 -5.86
C VAL A 50 6.82 -7.35 -6.71
N PRO A 51 7.06 -7.11 -8.01
CA PRO A 51 7.70 -8.10 -8.86
C PRO A 51 9.16 -8.33 -8.48
N ASP A 52 9.65 -9.56 -8.67
CA ASP A 52 10.98 -10.01 -8.24
C ASP A 52 12.13 -9.07 -8.67
N TYR A 53 12.03 -8.51 -9.88
CA TYR A 53 13.03 -7.60 -10.42
C TYR A 53 13.09 -6.25 -9.67
N ALA A 54 11.98 -5.84 -9.03
CA ALA A 54 11.86 -4.60 -8.29
C ALA A 54 12.15 -4.76 -6.79
N VAL A 55 12.05 -5.98 -6.24
CA VAL A 55 12.31 -6.26 -4.81
C VAL A 55 13.67 -5.73 -4.35
N LYS A 56 14.72 -5.92 -5.16
CA LYS A 56 16.08 -5.44 -4.83
C LYS A 56 16.20 -3.91 -4.77
N GLN A 57 15.29 -3.19 -5.41
CA GLN A 57 15.27 -1.73 -5.46
C GLN A 57 14.48 -1.14 -4.28
N ILE A 58 13.67 -1.95 -3.59
CA ILE A 58 12.88 -1.51 -2.44
C ILE A 58 13.60 -1.93 -1.15
N ALA A 59 14.36 -1.00 -0.57
CA ALA A 59 15.18 -1.22 0.63
C ALA A 59 14.38 -1.77 1.84
N SER A 60 13.08 -1.53 1.91
CA SER A 60 12.20 -1.97 3.00
C SER A 60 11.69 -3.41 2.82
N PHE A 61 11.74 -3.97 1.61
CA PHE A 61 11.08 -5.24 1.30
C PHE A 61 11.81 -6.45 1.91
N ASN A 62 13.13 -6.36 2.07
CA ASN A 62 13.95 -7.40 2.69
C ASN A 62 13.85 -7.41 4.24
N GLN A 63 13.11 -6.48 4.84
CA GLN A 63 13.02 -6.31 6.29
C GLN A 63 11.65 -6.69 6.86
N MET A 64 10.71 -7.12 6.01
CA MET A 64 9.35 -7.49 6.42
C MET A 64 9.12 -8.98 6.14
N GLU A 65 9.04 -9.76 7.21
CA GLU A 65 8.71 -11.18 7.12
C GLU A 65 7.28 -11.32 6.56
N GLY A 66 7.08 -12.09 5.48
CA GLY A 66 5.78 -12.28 4.83
C GLY A 66 5.43 -11.32 3.68
N THR A 67 6.28 -10.34 3.32
CA THR A 67 6.04 -9.53 2.09
C THR A 67 6.44 -10.22 0.79
N ALA A 68 7.09 -11.38 0.86
CA ALA A 68 7.42 -12.18 -0.34
C ALA A 68 6.16 -12.74 -1.03
N GLU A 69 5.06 -12.89 -0.28
CA GLU A 69 3.79 -13.36 -0.80
C GLU A 69 2.90 -12.14 -1.06
N GLY A 70 2.33 -12.07 -2.27
CA GLY A 70 1.40 -11.01 -2.63
C GLY A 70 0.16 -11.00 -1.73
N PHE A 71 -0.48 -9.84 -1.61
CA PHE A 71 -1.77 -9.67 -0.97
C PHE A 71 -2.83 -10.53 -1.65
N GLU A 72 -3.38 -11.46 -0.88
CA GLU A 72 -4.55 -12.23 -1.25
C GLU A 72 -5.79 -11.61 -0.58
N GLY A 73 -6.69 -11.09 -1.39
CA GLY A 73 -7.91 -10.48 -0.89
C GLY A 73 -8.46 -9.44 -1.84
N CYS A 74 -9.22 -8.50 -1.27
CA CYS A 74 -10.00 -7.56 -2.02
C CYS A 74 -9.77 -6.12 -1.60
N LEU A 75 -9.59 -5.25 -2.59
CA LEU A 75 -9.41 -3.81 -2.40
C LEU A 75 -10.55 -3.07 -3.09
N ARG A 76 -11.06 -2.03 -2.43
CA ARG A 76 -12.05 -1.11 -3.00
C ARG A 76 -11.81 0.31 -2.50
N ASN A 77 -12.32 1.29 -3.24
CA ASN A 77 -12.21 2.70 -2.88
C ASN A 77 -10.75 3.18 -2.65
N PHE A 78 -9.79 2.60 -3.36
CA PHE A 78 -8.38 2.94 -3.24
C PHE A 78 -8.09 4.32 -3.85
N LYS A 79 -7.43 5.19 -3.08
CA LYS A 79 -7.15 6.58 -3.45
C LYS A 79 -5.77 6.99 -2.94
N ILE A 80 -5.09 7.86 -3.68
CA ILE A 80 -3.86 8.55 -3.27
C ILE A 80 -4.12 10.04 -3.34
N ASP A 81 -3.86 10.77 -2.26
CA ASP A 81 -4.15 12.21 -2.16
C ASP A 81 -5.58 12.56 -2.63
N SER A 82 -6.56 11.76 -2.18
CA SER A 82 -7.97 11.83 -2.59
C SER A 82 -8.29 11.50 -4.05
N THR A 83 -7.29 11.22 -4.88
CA THR A 83 -7.45 10.84 -6.28
C THR A 83 -7.65 9.32 -6.39
N PRO A 84 -8.77 8.83 -6.94
CA PRO A 84 -8.96 7.40 -7.21
C PRO A 84 -7.92 6.87 -8.17
N VAL A 85 -7.41 5.67 -7.89
CA VAL A 85 -6.54 4.95 -8.83
C VAL A 85 -7.40 4.31 -9.91
N ASP A 86 -7.01 4.50 -11.17
CA ASP A 86 -7.61 3.82 -12.31
C ASP A 86 -6.98 2.43 -12.49
N TRP A 87 -7.73 1.39 -12.16
CA TRP A 87 -7.31 -0.01 -12.31
C TRP A 87 -7.20 -0.47 -13.77
N PHE A 88 -7.72 0.30 -14.73
CA PHE A 88 -7.60 -0.02 -16.16
C PHE A 88 -6.33 0.53 -16.79
N SER A 89 -5.65 1.49 -16.14
CA SER A 89 -4.40 2.09 -16.61
C SER A 89 -3.14 1.50 -15.93
N LEU A 90 -3.21 0.26 -15.44
CA LEU A 90 -2.07 -0.42 -14.83
C LEU A 90 -0.99 -0.74 -15.88
N LEU A 91 0.27 -0.49 -15.52
CA LEU A 91 1.42 -0.77 -16.39
C LEU A 91 1.73 -2.27 -16.47
N GLU A 92 1.58 -2.98 -15.36
CA GLU A 92 1.81 -4.42 -15.22
C GLU A 92 0.71 -5.02 -14.34
N GLN A 93 0.38 -6.30 -14.57
CA GLN A 93 -0.66 -7.01 -13.83
C GLN A 93 -0.34 -8.50 -13.74
N GLU A 94 -0.59 -9.10 -12.57
CA GLU A 94 -0.49 -10.53 -12.35
C GLU A 94 -1.64 -11.00 -11.46
N ASN A 95 -2.43 -11.95 -11.94
CA ASN A 95 -3.51 -12.61 -11.18
C ASN A 95 -4.55 -11.68 -10.51
N ILE A 96 -4.88 -10.54 -11.14
CA ILE A 96 -5.87 -9.59 -10.62
C ILE A 96 -7.25 -9.73 -11.30
N GLN A 97 -8.32 -9.58 -10.51
CA GLN A 97 -9.67 -9.30 -11.01
C GLN A 97 -10.03 -7.85 -10.71
N ARG A 98 -10.29 -7.06 -11.76
CA ARG A 98 -10.45 -5.59 -11.66
C ARG A 98 -11.89 -5.13 -11.55
N THR A 99 -12.84 -5.98 -11.95
CA THR A 99 -14.26 -5.61 -12.06
C THR A 99 -15.07 -5.94 -10.82
N GLY A 100 -14.50 -6.67 -9.86
CA GLY A 100 -15.21 -7.02 -8.63
C GLY A 100 -14.49 -8.06 -7.79
N CYS A 101 -15.04 -8.27 -6.61
CA CYS A 101 -14.61 -9.26 -5.65
C CYS A 101 -15.52 -10.49 -5.70
N PRO A 102 -14.98 -11.70 -5.52
CA PRO A 102 -15.81 -12.88 -5.30
C PRO A 102 -16.68 -12.70 -4.04
N TYR A 103 -17.84 -13.36 -4.03
CA TYR A 103 -18.81 -13.35 -2.93
C TYR A 103 -18.47 -14.38 -1.86
#